data_AF-A0A9P5YJK1-F1
#
_entry.id   AF-A0A9P5YJK1-F1
#
_cell.length_a   1.000
_cell.length_b   1.000
_cell.length_c   1.000
_cell.angle_alpha   90.00
_cell.angle_beta   90.00
_cell.angle_gamma   90.00
#
_symmetry.space_group_name_H-M   'P 1'
#
loop_
_entity.id
_entity.type
_entity.pdbx_description
1 polymer ?
#
loop_
_entity_poly.entity_id
_entity_poly.type
_entity_poly.pdbx_seq_one_letter_code
_entity_poly.pdbx_strand_id
1 'polypeptide(L)'
;DNPLQLWIPYIDTYVEEFLRLEGLGDSDTNTCPKYLCQSGLEPKYRCNDCQDHQICCADCMLSGHVAQPYHRIQMWNGSFFSHTDLKELGLKVQLGHPLGVPCTLPVAAYDNDFTVIDSDGVHQISLFFCGCQQALSHTVQLLRARLFPSTTIAPKSAATFRILETFQMLSFTSKVSAFEFYKAIERRANNTGCILIPPIVQDRYHVFLRIIREWRHVRMLKRAGRGHSASGVKGTSSGECAVLCPACPLPGINLPDNW
;
A
#
# COMPACT_ATOMS: atom_id res chain seq x y z
N ASP A 1 23.61 -12.64 30.25
CA ASP A 1 23.89 -11.34 29.63
C ASP A 1 22.81 -10.34 29.97
N ASN A 2 23.19 -9.11 30.35
CA ASN A 2 22.26 -8.01 30.65
C ASN A 2 22.35 -6.94 29.54
N PRO A 3 21.82 -7.20 28.32
CA PRO A 3 22.02 -6.33 27.17
C PRO A 3 21.49 -4.90 27.39
N LEU A 4 20.40 -4.74 28.15
CA LEU A 4 19.86 -3.41 28.46
C LEU A 4 20.78 -2.61 29.39
N GLN A 5 21.47 -3.26 30.33
CA GLN A 5 22.45 -2.57 31.19
C GLN A 5 23.67 -2.09 30.39
N LEU A 6 24.07 -2.85 29.36
CA LEU A 6 25.13 -2.47 28.44
C LEU A 6 24.71 -1.33 27.50
N TRP A 7 23.42 -1.19 27.20
CA TRP A 7 22.89 -0.15 26.33
C TRP A 7 22.72 1.21 27.02
N ILE A 8 22.42 1.25 28.33
CA ILE A 8 22.17 2.50 29.08
C ILE A 8 23.21 3.60 28.81
N PRO A 9 24.54 3.33 28.82
CA PRO A 9 25.54 4.36 28.56
C PRO A 9 25.50 4.96 27.14
N TYR A 10 24.81 4.33 26.19
CA TYR A 10 24.73 4.74 24.79
C TYR A 10 23.41 5.44 24.42
N ILE A 11 22.48 5.61 25.36
CA ILE A 11 21.15 6.18 25.07
C ILE A 11 21.26 7.53 24.34
N ASP A 12 22.14 8.42 24.80
CA ASP A 12 22.33 9.74 24.18
C ASP A 12 22.79 9.63 22.72
N THR A 13 23.70 8.70 22.41
CA THR A 13 24.11 8.42 21.03
C THR A 13 22.93 7.96 20.16
N TYR A 14 22.05 7.11 20.69
CA TYR A 14 20.86 6.69 19.94
C TYR A 14 19.91 7.87 19.69
N VAL A 15 19.72 8.75 20.67
CA VAL A 15 18.89 9.95 20.52
C VAL A 15 19.49 10.90 19.46
N GLU A 16 20.79 11.15 19.50
CA GLU A 16 21.50 11.98 18.51
C GLU A 16 21.34 11.41 17.09
N GLU A 17 21.49 10.10 16.90
CA GLU A 17 21.29 9.46 15.59
C GLU A 17 19.84 9.52 15.12
N PHE A 18 18.86 9.42 16.02
CA PHE A 18 17.44 9.61 15.66
C PHE A 18 17.17 11.05 15.19
N LEU A 19 17.67 12.05 15.92
CA LEU A 19 17.53 13.46 15.54
C LEU A 19 18.26 13.77 14.22
N ARG A 20 19.42 13.15 14.01
CA ARG A 20 20.18 13.23 12.77
C ARG A 20 19.37 12.71 11.57
N LEU A 21 18.65 11.60 11.74
CA LEU A 21 17.76 11.02 10.72
C LEU A 21 16.52 11.90 10.45
N GLU A 22 16.06 12.67 11.43
CA GLU A 22 14.97 13.63 11.24
C GLU A 22 15.43 14.85 10.42
N GLY A 23 16.68 15.27 10.57
CA GLY A 23 17.32 16.36 9.82
C GLY A 23 17.99 15.94 8.50
N LEU A 24 18.89 16.80 8.00
CA LEU A 24 19.65 16.58 6.76
C LEU A 24 20.80 15.56 6.92
N GLY A 25 21.23 15.27 8.15
CA GLY A 25 22.40 14.45 8.41
C GLY A 25 23.65 14.98 7.68
N ASP A 26 24.35 14.10 6.97
CA ASP A 26 25.50 14.46 6.12
C ASP A 26 25.13 14.71 4.65
N SER A 27 23.84 14.87 4.34
CA SER A 27 23.41 15.01 2.95
C SER A 27 23.88 16.34 2.35
N ASP A 28 24.41 16.32 1.13
CA ASP A 28 24.71 17.54 0.39
C ASP A 28 23.42 18.17 -0.14
N THR A 29 23.17 19.42 0.22
CA THR A 29 21.99 20.19 -0.22
C THR A 29 22.22 20.93 -1.53
N ASN A 30 23.44 20.95 -2.07
CA ASN A 30 23.76 21.68 -3.30
C ASN A 30 23.66 20.80 -4.53
N THR A 31 24.11 19.55 -4.44
CA THR A 31 24.16 18.65 -5.59
C THR A 31 23.50 17.31 -5.29
N CYS A 32 22.59 16.91 -6.17
CA CYS A 32 21.97 15.60 -6.11
C CYS A 32 23.06 14.51 -6.14
N PRO A 33 22.92 13.42 -5.36
CA PRO A 33 23.95 12.39 -5.27
C PRO A 33 24.39 11.87 -6.65
N LYS A 34 25.70 11.90 -6.91
CA LYS A 34 26.27 11.62 -8.25
C LYS A 34 25.97 10.21 -8.78
N TYR A 35 25.74 9.25 -7.89
CA TYR A 35 25.35 7.89 -8.28
C TYR A 35 23.88 7.80 -8.74
N LEU A 36 23.04 8.80 -8.40
CA LEU A 36 21.66 8.92 -8.86
C LEU A 36 21.52 9.86 -10.06
N CYS A 37 22.30 10.94 -10.09
CA CYS A 37 22.11 12.05 -11.02
C CYS A 37 23.45 12.60 -11.51
N GLN A 38 23.56 12.84 -12.83
CA GLN A 38 24.69 13.58 -13.40
C GLN A 38 24.39 15.08 -13.57
N SER A 39 23.12 15.49 -13.43
CA SER A 39 22.64 16.82 -13.75
C SER A 39 23.00 17.89 -12.70
N GLY A 40 23.47 17.48 -11.51
CA GLY A 40 23.84 18.40 -10.44
C GLY A 40 22.70 19.28 -9.92
N LEU A 41 21.45 18.84 -10.09
CA LEU A 41 20.27 19.57 -9.63
C LEU A 41 20.23 19.62 -8.10
N GLU A 42 19.60 20.67 -7.57
CA GLU A 42 19.43 20.86 -6.13
C GLU A 42 18.55 19.73 -5.53
N PRO A 43 19.07 18.93 -4.59
CA PRO A 43 18.30 17.90 -3.92
C PRO A 43 17.42 18.50 -2.83
N LYS A 44 16.14 18.13 -2.85
CA LYS A 44 15.15 18.60 -1.86
C LYS A 44 14.28 17.49 -1.30
N TYR A 45 14.26 16.33 -1.95
CA TYR A 45 13.28 15.30 -1.65
C TYR A 45 13.99 14.08 -1.06
N ARG A 46 13.41 13.51 -0.01
CA ARG A 46 13.80 12.18 0.48
C ARG A 46 12.58 11.27 0.58
N CYS A 47 12.83 9.97 0.56
CA CYS A 47 11.82 8.95 0.76
C CYS A 47 11.97 8.35 2.16
N ASN A 48 10.88 8.25 2.92
CA ASN A 48 10.90 7.67 4.27
C ASN A 48 10.84 6.15 4.29
N ASP A 49 10.53 5.52 3.15
CA ASP A 49 10.30 4.08 3.05
C ASP A 49 11.42 3.37 2.28
N CYS A 50 12.26 4.11 1.55
CA CYS A 50 13.46 3.57 0.92
C CYS A 50 14.56 3.32 1.96
N GLN A 51 15.43 2.36 1.65
CA GLN A 51 16.64 2.15 2.45
C GLN A 51 17.63 3.32 2.33
N ASP A 52 17.69 3.93 1.14
CA ASP A 52 18.46 5.15 0.92
C ASP A 52 17.64 6.36 1.36
N HIS A 53 18.12 7.01 2.42
CA HIS A 53 17.48 8.18 3.05
C HIS A 53 18.12 9.51 2.61
N GLN A 54 19.03 9.48 1.63
CA GLN A 54 19.65 10.68 1.08
C GLN A 54 18.61 11.54 0.36
N ILE A 55 18.81 12.87 0.42
CA ILE A 55 18.01 13.78 -0.40
C ILE A 55 18.46 13.71 -1.86
N CYS A 56 17.50 13.81 -2.78
CA CYS A 56 17.73 13.86 -4.22
C CYS A 56 16.80 14.88 -4.89
N CYS A 57 17.05 15.14 -6.18
CA CYS A 57 16.18 16.01 -6.97
C CYS A 57 14.85 15.32 -7.31
N ALA A 58 13.86 16.09 -7.78
CA ALA A 58 12.54 15.56 -8.14
C ALA A 58 12.63 14.44 -9.20
N ASP A 59 13.50 14.57 -10.20
CA ASP A 59 13.63 13.59 -11.29
C ASP A 59 14.15 12.23 -10.79
N CYS A 60 15.15 12.26 -9.89
CA CYS A 60 15.65 11.06 -9.23
C CYS A 60 14.60 10.44 -8.32
N MET A 61 13.84 11.28 -7.60
CA MET A 61 12.74 10.81 -6.79
C MET A 61 11.68 10.09 -7.63
N LEU A 62 11.24 10.68 -8.75
CA LEU A 62 10.25 10.08 -9.63
C LEU A 62 10.75 8.79 -10.29
N SER A 63 11.97 8.80 -10.85
CA SER A 63 12.55 7.65 -11.54
C SER A 63 12.78 6.45 -10.60
N GLY A 64 13.21 6.70 -9.36
CA GLY A 64 13.37 5.66 -8.34
C GLY A 64 12.03 5.06 -7.85
N HIS A 65 10.92 5.79 -7.99
CA HIS A 65 9.63 5.42 -7.40
C HIS A 65 8.57 4.97 -8.41
N VAL A 66 8.92 4.82 -9.70
CA VAL A 66 7.98 4.27 -10.71
C VAL A 66 7.45 2.88 -10.30
N ALA A 67 8.30 2.07 -9.66
CA ALA A 67 7.93 0.74 -9.16
C ALA A 67 7.38 0.74 -7.73
N GLN A 68 7.51 1.86 -7.00
CA GLN A 68 7.08 2.01 -5.60
C GLN A 68 6.26 3.30 -5.42
N PRO A 69 5.09 3.41 -6.09
CA PRO A 69 4.32 4.66 -6.13
C PRO A 69 3.60 5.01 -4.81
N TYR A 70 3.71 4.16 -3.78
CA TYR A 70 3.05 4.31 -2.48
C TYR A 70 4.04 4.62 -1.35
N HIS A 71 5.27 5.00 -1.68
CA HIS A 71 6.20 5.51 -0.68
C HIS A 71 5.83 6.94 -0.26
N ARG A 72 6.14 7.26 1.00
CA ARG A 72 5.94 8.57 1.61
C ARG A 72 7.15 9.44 1.37
N ILE A 73 6.92 10.58 0.74
CA ILE A 73 7.98 11.53 0.37
C ILE A 73 7.94 12.71 1.33
N GLN A 74 9.11 13.29 1.55
CA GLN A 74 9.26 14.56 2.25
C GLN A 74 10.10 15.51 1.42
N MET A 75 9.79 16.80 1.53
CA MET A 75 10.55 17.89 0.92
C MET A 75 11.21 18.73 2.03
N TRP A 76 12.49 19.04 1.86
CA TRP A 76 13.18 20.01 2.69
C TRP A 76 12.71 21.42 2.34
N ASN A 77 12.10 22.13 3.30
CA ASN A 77 11.57 23.48 3.10
C ASN A 77 12.55 24.60 3.54
N GLY A 78 13.77 24.23 3.93
CA GLY A 78 14.77 25.14 4.49
C GLY A 78 14.89 25.11 6.01
N SER A 79 13.92 24.53 6.72
CA SER A 79 13.95 24.39 8.17
C SER A 79 13.68 22.96 8.65
N PHE A 80 12.72 22.28 8.04
CA PHE A 80 12.39 20.89 8.36
C PHE A 80 11.86 20.16 7.12
N PHE A 81 11.70 18.86 7.24
CA PHE A 81 11.08 18.05 6.21
C PHE A 81 9.56 18.14 6.29
N SER A 82 8.95 18.85 5.33
CA SER A 82 7.49 18.88 5.15
C SER A 82 7.02 17.69 4.32
N HIS A 83 5.79 17.25 4.56
CA HIS A 83 5.15 16.23 3.73
C HIS A 83 4.97 16.71 2.28
N THR A 84 5.14 15.80 1.34
CA THR A 84 4.71 15.92 -0.07
C THR A 84 4.40 14.51 -0.57
N ASP A 85 3.80 14.38 -1.74
CA ASP A 85 3.54 13.07 -2.33
C ASP A 85 4.07 12.97 -3.76
N LEU A 86 4.22 11.74 -4.23
CA LEU A 86 4.72 11.48 -5.58
C LEU A 86 3.79 12.07 -6.67
N LYS A 87 2.50 12.26 -6.38
CA LYS A 87 1.55 12.87 -7.31
C LYS A 87 1.82 14.36 -7.48
N GLU A 88 2.13 15.09 -6.40
CA GLU A 88 2.55 16.49 -6.41
C GLU A 88 3.85 16.69 -7.20
N LEU A 89 4.79 15.74 -7.07
CA LEU A 89 6.01 15.73 -7.89
C LEU A 89 5.74 15.36 -9.36
N GLY A 90 4.56 14.83 -9.69
CA GLY A 90 4.14 14.53 -11.07
C GLY A 90 4.21 13.05 -11.47
N LEU A 91 4.36 12.12 -10.52
CA LEU A 91 4.37 10.69 -10.80
C LEU A 91 3.03 10.23 -11.39
N LYS A 92 3.10 9.55 -12.54
CA LYS A 92 1.95 8.95 -13.21
C LYS A 92 2.00 7.43 -13.07
N VAL A 93 1.00 6.86 -12.42
CA VAL A 93 0.85 5.41 -12.28
C VAL A 93 0.07 4.89 -13.48
N GLN A 94 0.78 4.37 -14.49
CA GLN A 94 0.18 3.79 -15.69
C GLN A 94 -0.16 2.31 -15.47
N LEU A 95 -1.39 1.92 -15.77
CA LEU A 95 -1.87 0.54 -15.77
C LEU A 95 -1.94 -0.05 -17.18
N GLY A 96 -2.00 -1.38 -17.25
CA GLY A 96 -2.22 -2.12 -18.50
C GLY A 96 -0.97 -2.32 -19.37
N HIS A 97 0.18 -1.80 -18.96
CA HIS A 97 1.48 -1.98 -19.63
C HIS A 97 2.57 -2.35 -18.61
N PRO A 98 3.68 -2.96 -19.05
CA PRO A 98 4.87 -3.13 -18.21
C PRO A 98 5.37 -1.79 -17.67
N LEU A 99 6.00 -1.81 -16.49
CA LEU A 99 6.58 -0.60 -15.87
C LEU A 99 7.56 0.09 -16.83
N GLY A 100 7.45 1.41 -16.94
CA GLY A 100 8.27 2.23 -17.83
C GLY A 100 7.81 2.26 -19.30
N VAL A 101 6.88 1.41 -19.72
CA VAL A 101 6.33 1.43 -21.09
C VAL A 101 5.14 2.40 -21.15
N PRO A 102 5.22 3.51 -21.91
CA PRO A 102 4.12 4.45 -22.01
C PRO A 102 2.94 3.87 -22.78
N CYS A 103 1.72 4.19 -22.33
CA CYS A 103 0.51 3.89 -23.09
C CYS A 103 0.33 4.94 -24.20
N THR A 104 -0.06 4.51 -25.41
CA THR A 104 -0.36 5.42 -26.52
C THR A 104 -1.72 6.09 -26.38
N LEU A 105 -2.64 5.50 -25.61
CA LEU A 105 -3.95 6.06 -25.32
C LEU A 105 -4.28 5.95 -23.82
N PRO A 106 -3.59 6.71 -22.96
CA PRO A 106 -3.84 6.68 -21.53
C PRO A 106 -5.18 7.35 -21.21
N VAL A 107 -5.94 6.74 -20.32
CA VAL A 107 -7.21 7.28 -19.81
C VAL A 107 -7.02 7.60 -18.34
N ALA A 108 -7.03 8.89 -17.99
CA ALA A 108 -6.91 9.31 -16.60
C ALA A 108 -8.07 8.76 -15.75
N ALA A 109 -7.78 8.39 -14.51
CA ALA A 109 -8.83 8.18 -13.52
C ALA A 109 -9.66 9.48 -13.37
N TYR A 110 -10.95 9.31 -13.12
CA TYR A 110 -11.90 10.42 -12.99
C TYR A 110 -11.40 11.47 -11.98
N ASP A 111 -11.49 12.75 -12.33
CA ASP A 111 -11.02 13.91 -11.54
C ASP A 111 -9.55 13.86 -11.05
N ASN A 112 -8.73 12.91 -11.54
CA ASN A 112 -7.36 12.70 -11.05
C ASN A 112 -7.31 12.55 -9.51
N ASP A 113 -8.34 11.97 -8.89
CA ASP A 113 -8.55 11.91 -7.43
C ASP A 113 -8.39 10.49 -6.84
N PHE A 114 -7.74 9.59 -7.58
CA PHE A 114 -7.67 8.18 -7.22
C PHE A 114 -6.89 7.96 -5.91
N THR A 115 -7.50 7.22 -4.98
CA THR A 115 -6.94 6.96 -3.64
C THR A 115 -6.55 5.48 -3.48
N VAL A 116 -5.31 5.22 -3.06
CA VAL A 116 -4.83 3.86 -2.74
C VAL A 116 -4.59 3.72 -1.24
N ILE A 117 -5.16 2.68 -0.64
CA ILE A 117 -4.90 2.27 0.74
C ILE A 117 -3.77 1.24 0.70
N ASP A 118 -2.65 1.55 1.35
CA ASP A 118 -1.46 0.68 1.41
C ASP A 118 -0.93 0.56 2.85
N SER A 119 0.14 -0.23 3.07
CA SER A 119 0.66 -0.50 4.42
C SER A 119 1.25 0.71 5.12
N ASP A 120 1.76 1.67 4.36
CA ASP A 120 2.46 2.83 4.91
C ASP A 120 1.58 4.09 4.95
N GLY A 121 0.39 4.05 4.34
CA GLY A 121 -0.56 5.15 4.39
C GLY A 121 -1.72 5.04 3.41
N VAL A 122 -2.45 6.15 3.31
CA VAL A 122 -3.47 6.36 2.29
C VAL A 122 -2.94 7.42 1.32
N HIS A 123 -2.77 7.03 0.06
CA HIS A 123 -2.07 7.82 -0.95
C HIS A 123 -3.05 8.33 -2.00
N GLN A 124 -3.01 9.63 -2.31
CA GLN A 124 -3.58 10.13 -3.56
C GLN A 124 -2.57 9.94 -4.68
N ILE A 125 -3.01 9.39 -5.81
CA ILE A 125 -2.14 9.13 -6.95
C ILE A 125 -2.76 9.62 -8.27
N SER A 126 -1.91 9.96 -9.23
CA SER A 126 -2.31 10.18 -10.61
C SER A 126 -2.30 8.86 -11.37
N LEU A 127 -3.44 8.17 -11.38
CA LEU A 127 -3.60 6.87 -12.01
C LEU A 127 -4.15 7.00 -13.44
N PHE A 128 -3.56 6.25 -14.37
CA PHE A 128 -3.96 6.18 -15.77
C PHE A 128 -4.24 4.73 -16.16
N PHE A 129 -5.44 4.48 -16.67
CA PHE A 129 -5.81 3.23 -17.30
C PHE A 129 -5.26 3.17 -18.74
N CYS A 130 -5.03 1.96 -19.24
CA CYS A 130 -4.82 1.73 -20.66
C CYS A 130 -6.17 1.83 -21.39
N GLY A 131 -6.23 2.64 -22.45
CA GLY A 131 -7.38 2.77 -23.36
C GLY A 131 -7.13 2.19 -24.75
N CYS A 132 -6.00 1.50 -24.99
CA CYS A 132 -5.68 0.90 -26.29
C CYS A 132 -6.77 -0.09 -26.75
N GLN A 133 -6.77 -0.45 -28.05
CA GLN A 133 -7.81 -1.32 -28.64
C GLN A 133 -8.01 -2.66 -27.92
N GLN A 134 -6.95 -3.24 -27.34
CA GLN A 134 -6.98 -4.50 -26.58
C GLN A 134 -7.03 -4.28 -25.05
N ALA A 135 -7.35 -3.06 -24.60
CA ALA A 135 -7.41 -2.74 -23.19
C ALA A 135 -8.46 -3.59 -22.47
N LEU A 136 -8.08 -4.07 -21.29
CA LEU A 136 -8.99 -4.76 -20.39
C LEU A 136 -9.86 -3.75 -19.64
N SER A 137 -10.94 -4.21 -19.01
CA SER A 137 -11.73 -3.34 -18.13
C SER A 137 -10.87 -2.75 -17.00
N HIS A 138 -11.23 -1.55 -16.54
CA HIS A 138 -10.50 -0.84 -15.47
C HIS A 138 -10.32 -1.71 -14.20
N THR A 139 -11.36 -2.47 -13.83
CA THR A 139 -11.32 -3.43 -12.71
C THR A 139 -10.24 -4.49 -12.91
N VAL A 140 -10.14 -5.09 -14.10
CA VAL A 140 -9.15 -6.13 -14.39
C VAL A 140 -7.75 -5.54 -14.43
N GLN A 141 -7.58 -4.33 -14.96
CA GLN A 141 -6.29 -3.62 -14.94
C GLN A 141 -5.80 -3.40 -13.50
N LEU A 142 -6.67 -2.95 -12.60
CA LEU A 142 -6.36 -2.79 -11.17
C LEU A 142 -5.98 -4.12 -10.53
N LEU A 143 -6.79 -5.17 -10.73
CA LEU A 143 -6.52 -6.49 -10.16
C LEU A 143 -5.18 -7.07 -10.65
N ARG A 144 -4.83 -6.90 -11.93
CA ARG A 144 -3.54 -7.31 -12.49
C ARG A 144 -2.37 -6.50 -11.92
N ALA A 145 -2.60 -5.25 -11.55
CA ALA A 145 -1.66 -4.41 -10.83
C ALA A 145 -1.64 -4.65 -9.30
N ARG A 146 -2.30 -5.72 -8.82
CA ARG A 146 -2.42 -6.04 -7.38
C ARG A 146 -3.10 -4.94 -6.55
N LEU A 147 -4.03 -4.22 -7.19
CA LEU A 147 -4.93 -3.27 -6.56
C LEU A 147 -6.34 -3.85 -6.55
N PHE A 148 -6.89 -4.05 -5.36
CA PHE A 148 -8.27 -4.50 -5.20
C PHE A 148 -9.20 -3.28 -5.21
N PRO A 149 -10.05 -3.11 -6.24
CA PRO A 149 -10.86 -1.91 -6.40
C PRO A 149 -12.01 -1.86 -5.38
N SER A 150 -12.43 -0.64 -5.03
CA SER A 150 -13.57 -0.40 -4.11
C SER A 150 -14.95 -0.59 -4.76
N THR A 151 -15.02 -0.48 -6.08
CA THR A 151 -16.21 -0.66 -6.92
C THR A 151 -15.80 -1.25 -8.26
N THR A 152 -16.74 -1.91 -8.93
CA THR A 152 -16.52 -2.47 -10.27
C THR A 152 -16.74 -1.44 -11.38
N ILE A 153 -17.60 -0.44 -11.14
CA ILE A 153 -17.89 0.64 -12.09
C ILE A 153 -17.17 1.90 -11.60
N ALA A 154 -16.39 2.51 -12.48
CA ALA A 154 -15.64 3.76 -12.25
C ALA A 154 -14.96 3.81 -10.85
N PRO A 155 -14.01 2.90 -10.55
CA PRO A 155 -13.35 2.88 -9.26
C PRO A 155 -12.60 4.18 -9.00
N LYS A 156 -12.82 4.77 -7.82
CA LYS A 156 -12.07 5.93 -7.28
C LYS A 156 -11.07 5.54 -6.20
N SER A 157 -11.11 4.30 -5.74
CA SER A 157 -10.19 3.83 -4.71
C SER A 157 -9.86 2.36 -4.89
N ALA A 158 -8.70 1.97 -4.37
CA ALA A 158 -8.30 0.58 -4.26
C ALA A 158 -7.48 0.36 -2.99
N ALA A 159 -7.37 -0.89 -2.55
CA ALA A 159 -6.39 -1.30 -1.55
C ALA A 159 -5.34 -2.20 -2.20
N THR A 160 -4.08 -2.09 -1.81
CA THR A 160 -3.06 -3.02 -2.28
C THR A 160 -3.35 -4.44 -1.76
N PHE A 161 -2.94 -5.47 -2.52
CA PHE A 161 -3.09 -6.85 -2.03
C PHE A 161 -2.29 -7.06 -0.74
N ARG A 162 -1.12 -6.42 -0.64
CA ARG A 162 -0.24 -6.42 0.54
C ARG A 162 -1.00 -6.03 1.81
N ILE A 163 -1.75 -4.92 1.78
CA ILE A 163 -2.47 -4.46 2.97
C ILE A 163 -3.62 -5.40 3.36
N LEU A 164 -4.28 -6.02 2.38
CA LEU A 164 -5.36 -6.98 2.62
C LEU A 164 -4.85 -8.30 3.20
N GLU A 165 -3.69 -8.76 2.75
CA GLU A 165 -2.99 -9.92 3.29
C GLU A 165 -2.57 -9.68 4.74
N THR A 166 -1.92 -8.54 5.02
CA THR A 166 -1.51 -8.14 6.38
C THR A 166 -2.71 -8.03 7.32
N PHE A 167 -3.76 -7.31 6.91
CA PHE A 167 -4.97 -7.17 7.73
C PHE A 167 -5.60 -8.53 8.02
N GLN A 168 -5.70 -9.38 7.01
CA GLN A 168 -6.30 -10.71 7.18
C GLN A 168 -5.56 -11.52 8.23
N MET A 169 -4.22 -11.53 8.19
CA MET A 169 -3.41 -12.23 9.18
C MET A 169 -3.63 -11.67 10.59
N LEU A 170 -3.51 -10.35 10.77
CA LEU A 170 -3.71 -9.71 12.07
C LEU A 170 -5.14 -9.89 12.62
N SER A 171 -6.14 -9.91 11.74
CA SER A 171 -7.52 -10.18 12.14
C SER A 171 -7.71 -11.61 12.68
N PHE A 172 -6.87 -12.56 12.25
CA PHE A 172 -6.90 -13.95 12.72
C PHE A 172 -6.03 -14.19 13.95
N THR A 173 -4.83 -13.63 13.98
CA THR A 173 -3.84 -13.91 15.04
C THR A 173 -4.00 -13.03 16.27
N SER A 174 -4.46 -11.79 16.07
CA SER A 174 -4.40 -10.75 17.09
C SER A 174 -5.77 -10.10 17.36
N LYS A 175 -6.83 -10.58 16.70
CA LYS A 175 -8.21 -10.06 16.80
C LYS A 175 -8.32 -8.55 16.56
N VAL A 176 -7.38 -7.97 15.81
CA VAL A 176 -7.37 -6.54 15.50
C VAL A 176 -8.64 -6.20 14.72
N SER A 177 -9.38 -5.20 15.17
CA SER A 177 -10.56 -4.73 14.45
C SER A 177 -10.17 -4.01 13.17
N ALA A 178 -11.07 -4.02 12.18
CA ALA A 178 -10.83 -3.25 10.95
C ALA A 178 -10.64 -1.75 11.21
N PHE A 179 -11.33 -1.22 12.24
CA PHE A 179 -11.24 0.18 12.63
C PHE A 179 -9.86 0.53 13.19
N GLU A 180 -9.37 -0.22 14.19
CA GLU A 180 -8.05 0.01 14.78
C GLU A 180 -6.95 -0.14 13.74
N PHE A 181 -7.05 -1.14 12.87
CA PHE A 181 -6.10 -1.34 11.79
C PHE A 181 -6.08 -0.16 10.82
N TYR A 182 -7.25 0.28 10.35
CA TYR A 182 -7.35 1.41 9.43
C TYR A 182 -6.85 2.72 10.07
N LYS A 183 -7.21 2.98 11.33
CA LYS A 183 -6.73 4.15 12.07
C LYS A 183 -5.22 4.11 12.31
N ALA A 184 -4.62 2.93 12.50
CA ALA A 184 -3.17 2.80 12.59
C ALA A 184 -2.48 3.19 11.27
N ILE A 185 -3.03 2.79 10.11
CA ILE A 185 -2.50 3.19 8.79
C ILE A 185 -2.65 4.70 8.58
N GLU A 186 -3.83 5.25 8.87
CA GLU A 186 -4.09 6.69 8.76
C GLU A 186 -3.12 7.50 9.62
N ARG A 187 -2.91 7.08 10.88
CA ARG A 187 -1.95 7.73 11.79
C ARG A 187 -0.50 7.50 11.41
N ARG A 188 -0.16 6.37 10.78
CA ARG A 188 1.19 6.15 10.24
C ARG A 188 1.52 7.15 9.12
N ALA A 189 0.52 7.58 8.34
CA ALA A 189 0.67 8.65 7.37
C ALA A 189 0.70 10.04 8.04
N ASN A 190 -0.18 10.29 9.02
CA ASN A 190 -0.25 11.55 9.76
C ASN A 190 -0.72 11.33 11.20
N ASN A 191 0.21 11.23 12.14
CA ASN A 191 -0.09 10.94 13.54
C ASN A 191 -0.48 12.19 14.35
N THR A 192 -0.17 13.39 13.85
CA THR A 192 -0.42 14.64 14.57
C THR A 192 -1.82 15.20 14.28
N GLY A 193 -2.44 14.77 13.18
CA GLY A 193 -3.65 15.41 12.66
C GLY A 193 -3.39 16.83 12.13
N CYS A 194 -2.14 17.31 12.19
CA CYS A 194 -1.74 18.66 11.82
C CYS A 194 -1.27 18.75 10.37
N ILE A 195 -0.89 17.62 9.74
CA ILE A 195 -0.69 17.61 8.30
C ILE A 195 -2.09 17.73 7.70
N LEU A 196 -2.38 18.90 7.11
CA LEU A 196 -3.44 19.05 6.15
C LEU A 196 -3.04 18.25 4.90
N ILE A 197 -2.99 16.91 5.02
CA ILE A 197 -3.23 16.01 3.88
C ILE A 197 -4.49 16.62 3.28
N PRO A 198 -4.52 16.96 1.97
CA PRO A 198 -5.56 17.83 1.43
C PRO A 198 -6.91 17.43 2.03
N PRO A 199 -7.80 18.38 2.37
CA PRO A 199 -9.07 18.15 3.11
C PRO A 199 -10.04 17.12 2.49
N ILE A 200 -9.56 16.40 1.47
CA ILE A 200 -10.17 15.51 0.50
C ILE A 200 -9.68 14.06 0.63
N VAL A 201 -8.79 13.68 1.58
CA VAL A 201 -8.74 12.26 1.97
C VAL A 201 -9.97 11.98 2.84
N GLN A 202 -11.11 11.90 2.18
CA GLN A 202 -12.37 11.43 2.75
C GLN A 202 -12.08 10.11 3.45
N ASP A 203 -12.55 9.96 4.68
CA ASP A 203 -12.41 8.72 5.44
C ASP A 203 -12.82 7.52 4.56
N ARG A 204 -11.83 6.72 4.16
CA ARG A 204 -12.02 5.53 3.31
C ARG A 204 -12.28 4.29 4.15
N TYR A 205 -12.56 4.40 5.45
CA TYR A 205 -12.85 3.26 6.30
C TYR A 205 -14.00 2.39 5.77
N HIS A 206 -15.12 2.98 5.36
CA HIS A 206 -16.25 2.23 4.79
C HIS A 206 -15.89 1.55 3.46
N VAL A 207 -15.01 2.18 2.66
CA VAL A 207 -14.46 1.58 1.45
C VAL A 207 -13.59 0.38 1.79
N PHE A 208 -12.73 0.50 2.79
CA PHE A 208 -11.88 -0.58 3.27
C PHE A 208 -12.70 -1.76 3.79
N LEU A 209 -13.76 -1.52 4.57
CA LEU A 209 -14.67 -2.57 5.03
C LEU A 209 -15.31 -3.36 3.88
N ARG A 210 -15.70 -2.67 2.80
CA ARG A 210 -16.25 -3.32 1.61
C ARG A 210 -15.20 -4.19 0.93
N ILE A 211 -14.01 -3.64 0.66
CA ILE A 211 -12.90 -4.35 0.03
C ILE A 211 -12.53 -5.61 0.84
N ILE A 212 -12.45 -5.52 2.17
CA ILE A 212 -12.17 -6.68 3.03
C ILE A 212 -13.19 -7.80 2.83
N ARG A 213 -14.48 -7.47 2.76
CA ARG A 213 -15.55 -8.46 2.58
C ARG A 213 -15.41 -9.16 1.23
N GLU A 214 -15.23 -8.39 0.17
CA GLU A 214 -15.03 -8.91 -1.19
C GLU A 214 -13.75 -9.75 -1.29
N TRP A 215 -12.64 -9.27 -0.72
CA TRP A 215 -11.37 -9.98 -0.65
C TRP A 215 -11.51 -11.34 0.04
N ARG A 216 -12.13 -11.38 1.22
CA ARG A 216 -12.36 -12.64 1.97
C ARG A 216 -13.20 -13.61 1.15
N HIS A 217 -14.24 -13.12 0.48
CA HIS A 217 -15.10 -13.93 -0.39
C HIS A 217 -14.32 -14.54 -1.57
N VAL A 218 -13.56 -13.73 -2.31
CA VAL A 218 -12.75 -14.19 -3.44
C VAL A 218 -11.69 -15.20 -2.98
N ARG A 219 -11.03 -14.95 -1.84
CA ARG A 219 -10.04 -15.91 -1.29
C ARG A 219 -10.67 -17.22 -0.85
N MET A 220 -11.87 -17.19 -0.27
CA MET A 220 -12.62 -18.40 0.09
C MET A 220 -12.93 -19.23 -1.16
N LEU A 221 -13.48 -18.61 -2.21
CA LEU A 221 -13.78 -19.28 -3.48
C LEU A 221 -12.53 -19.85 -4.16
N LYS A 222 -11.43 -19.09 -4.17
CA LYS A 222 -10.14 -19.54 -4.69
C LYS A 222 -9.64 -20.75 -3.93
N ARG A 223 -9.69 -20.73 -2.59
CA ARG A 223 -9.26 -21.85 -1.73
C ARG A 223 -10.10 -23.11 -1.97
N ALA A 224 -11.41 -22.96 -2.17
CA ALA A 224 -12.32 -24.07 -2.47
C ALA A 224 -12.25 -24.55 -3.94
N GLY A 225 -11.30 -24.05 -4.74
CA GLY A 225 -11.09 -24.45 -6.13
C GLY A 225 -12.19 -23.98 -7.10
N ARG A 226 -13.09 -23.07 -6.68
CA ARG A 226 -14.28 -22.70 -7.47
C ARG A 226 -13.93 -21.96 -8.77
N GLY A 227 -12.74 -21.36 -8.86
CA GLY A 227 -12.22 -20.77 -10.10
C GLY A 227 -11.91 -21.77 -11.21
N HIS A 228 -11.77 -23.06 -10.87
CA HIS A 228 -11.53 -24.15 -11.83
C HIS A 228 -12.78 -25.01 -12.08
N SER A 229 -13.89 -24.72 -11.41
CA SER A 229 -15.15 -25.44 -11.62
C SER A 229 -15.75 -25.06 -12.98
N ALA A 230 -16.23 -26.04 -13.74
CA ALA A 230 -16.92 -25.81 -15.01
C ALA A 230 -18.20 -24.98 -14.84
N SER A 231 -18.90 -25.13 -13.71
CA SER A 231 -20.07 -24.32 -13.33
C SER A 231 -19.70 -22.95 -12.72
N GLY A 232 -18.40 -22.70 -12.54
CA GLY A 232 -17.87 -21.52 -11.86
C GLY A 232 -18.41 -21.35 -10.44
N VAL A 233 -18.43 -20.10 -9.98
CA VAL A 233 -18.95 -19.73 -8.65
C VAL A 233 -20.45 -20.03 -8.52
N LYS A 234 -21.22 -19.89 -9.61
CA LYS A 234 -22.69 -20.07 -9.62
C LYS A 234 -23.13 -21.48 -9.23
N GLY A 235 -22.31 -22.49 -9.50
CA GLY A 235 -22.59 -23.87 -9.11
C GLY A 235 -22.15 -24.24 -7.69
N THR A 236 -21.76 -23.27 -6.86
CA THR A 236 -21.31 -23.55 -5.48
C THR A 236 -22.52 -23.72 -4.56
N SER A 237 -22.78 -24.94 -4.09
CA SER A 237 -23.87 -25.22 -3.14
C SER A 237 -23.53 -24.73 -1.72
N SER A 238 -24.56 -24.65 -0.87
CA SER A 238 -24.39 -24.31 0.55
C SER A 238 -23.42 -25.30 1.23
N GLY A 239 -22.44 -24.77 1.96
CA GLY A 239 -21.44 -25.58 2.67
C GLY A 239 -20.24 -26.05 1.83
N GLU A 240 -20.23 -25.91 0.50
CA GLU A 240 -19.12 -26.42 -0.33
C GLU A 240 -17.78 -25.67 -0.15
N CYS A 241 -17.83 -24.47 0.43
CA CYS A 241 -16.63 -23.71 0.81
C CYS A 241 -16.28 -23.86 2.30
N ALA A 242 -17.09 -24.58 3.08
CA ALA A 242 -16.84 -24.79 4.49
C ALA A 242 -15.66 -25.75 4.69
N VAL A 243 -14.89 -25.53 5.74
CA VAL A 243 -13.84 -26.45 6.18
C VAL A 243 -14.40 -27.26 7.33
N LEU A 244 -14.18 -28.57 7.32
CA LEU A 244 -14.56 -29.42 8.45
C LEU A 244 -13.81 -28.96 9.70
N CYS A 245 -14.55 -28.68 10.76
CA CYS A 245 -13.98 -28.28 12.03
C CYS A 245 -13.37 -29.52 12.71
N PRO A 246 -12.06 -29.56 12.97
CA PRO A 246 -11.42 -30.73 13.58
C PRO A 246 -11.89 -30.98 15.02
N ALA A 247 -12.42 -29.94 15.70
CA ALA A 247 -12.97 -30.05 17.04
C ALA A 247 -14.44 -30.49 17.07
N CYS A 248 -15.16 -30.45 15.94
CA CYS A 248 -16.53 -30.94 15.88
C CYS A 248 -16.55 -32.48 15.87
N PRO A 249 -17.54 -33.12 16.51
CA PRO A 249 -17.72 -34.57 16.44
C PRO A 249 -18.09 -35.00 15.01
N LEU A 250 -17.26 -35.85 14.40
CA LEU A 250 -17.40 -36.39 13.05
C LEU A 250 -17.39 -37.93 13.14
N PRO A 251 -18.57 -38.57 13.21
CA PRO A 251 -18.68 -40.03 13.23
C PRO A 251 -17.88 -40.69 12.11
N GLY A 252 -17.11 -41.73 12.45
CA GLY A 252 -16.24 -42.44 11.50
C GLY A 252 -14.95 -41.69 11.11
N ILE A 253 -14.68 -40.51 11.67
CA ILE A 253 -13.44 -39.75 11.44
C ILE A 253 -12.68 -39.52 12.75
N ASN A 254 -13.30 -38.86 13.73
CA ASN A 254 -12.65 -38.46 14.99
C ASN A 254 -13.43 -38.86 16.26
N LEU A 255 -14.42 -39.75 16.12
CA LEU A 255 -15.14 -40.36 17.25
C LEU A 255 -14.82 -41.85 17.32
N PRO A 256 -14.78 -42.45 18.53
CA PRO A 256 -14.75 -43.90 18.69
C PRO A 256 -15.96 -44.57 18.05
N ASP A 257 -15.81 -45.83 17.65
CA ASP A 257 -16.95 -46.64 17.23
C ASP A 257 -17.96 -46.76 18.38
N ASN A 258 -19.25 -46.55 18.09
CA ASN A 258 -20.38 -46.54 19.04
C ASN A 258 -20.34 -45.41 20.11
N TRP A 259 -19.81 -44.22 19.76
CA TRP A 259 -19.95 -43.00 20.57
C TRP A 259 -21.41 -42.58 20.79
#